data_AF-A0A9D9DZW7-F1
#
_entry.id   AF-A0A9D9DZW7-F1
#
_cell.length_a   1.000
_cell.length_b   1.000
_cell.length_c   1.000
_cell.angle_alpha   90.00
_cell.angle_beta   90.00
_cell.angle_gamma   90.00
#
_symmetry.space_group_name_H-M   'P 1'
#
loop_
_entity.id
_entity.type
_entity.pdbx_description
1 polymer ?
#
loop_
_entity_poly.entity_id
_entity_poly.type
_entity_poly.pdbx_seq_one_letter_code
_entity_poly.pdbx_strand_id
1 'polypeptide(L)'
;MTKIASIVAFLMLLAGSLSASGLEAAAVAYPSSADISWKEVDGAVWYDIYSGEDFIVRLDSTSREYSVKKLLSDTDYSFSVAARTADNITLDADFLSVTTTSWDGIYEWNNKTADDNKGKVTNIKMRVETAYAPQIGQYHKIYMYNDSGKDIQIFPLYDFSDSSSGEWVDYNSKTAAGNSYRFNAGRFNASIFTPSKWRVDKVMIDYDSSSAYIQTSALGLVFDTVTSYKLFIEEGKMKMSFATEGSGIVGGFLFRNPNPGEGDAFILTRIE
;
A
#
# COMPACT_ATOMS: atom_id res chain seq x y z
N MET A 1 26.39 21.58 -42.99
CA MET A 1 26.87 20.39 -42.25
C MET A 1 26.03 20.26 -40.99
N THR A 2 24.94 19.49 -41.06
CA THR A 2 24.73 18.16 -40.40
C THR A 2 24.18 18.35 -38.97
N LYS A 3 23.11 17.71 -38.49
CA LYS A 3 22.39 16.48 -38.86
C LYS A 3 20.87 16.66 -38.67
N ILE A 4 20.10 16.20 -39.63
CA ILE A 4 18.65 15.95 -39.51
C ILE A 4 18.52 14.65 -38.69
N ALA A 5 17.76 14.69 -37.60
CA ALA A 5 17.42 13.51 -36.82
C ALA A 5 16.42 12.67 -37.64
N SER A 6 16.86 11.51 -38.12
CA SER A 6 16.00 10.52 -38.76
C SER A 6 15.09 9.88 -37.71
N ILE A 7 13.79 10.17 -37.81
CA ILE A 7 12.74 9.37 -37.18
C ILE A 7 12.70 8.04 -37.92
N VAL A 8 13.13 6.97 -37.27
CA VAL A 8 12.93 5.61 -37.77
C VAL A 8 11.52 5.19 -37.37
N ALA A 9 10.57 5.35 -38.28
CA ALA A 9 9.28 4.70 -38.19
C ALA A 9 9.46 3.22 -38.52
N PHE A 10 9.33 2.35 -37.51
CA PHE A 10 9.36 0.91 -37.73
C PHE A 10 7.97 0.47 -38.24
N LEU A 11 7.83 0.36 -39.56
CA LEU A 11 6.70 -0.33 -40.18
C LEU A 11 6.84 -1.82 -39.84
N MET A 12 6.00 -2.35 -38.95
CA MET A 12 5.80 -3.78 -38.83
C MET A 12 5.13 -4.28 -40.12
N LEU A 13 5.90 -4.96 -40.95
CA LEU A 13 5.40 -5.67 -42.11
C LEU A 13 4.64 -6.92 -41.61
N LEU A 14 3.32 -6.82 -41.55
CA LEU A 14 2.41 -7.96 -41.33
C LEU A 14 2.48 -8.89 -42.54
N ALA A 15 3.40 -9.85 -42.49
CA ALA A 15 3.44 -11.00 -43.39
C ALA A 15 3.63 -12.27 -42.57
N GLY A 16 2.52 -12.77 -42.03
CA GLY A 16 2.42 -14.05 -41.33
C GLY A 16 0.96 -14.29 -40.97
N SER A 17 0.42 -15.42 -41.41
CA SER A 17 -0.92 -15.96 -41.19
C SER A 17 -1.80 -15.25 -40.14
N LEU A 18 -2.98 -14.82 -40.60
CA LEU A 18 -4.13 -14.47 -39.76
C LEU A 18 -4.65 -15.74 -39.06
N SER A 19 -3.89 -16.30 -38.13
CA SER A 19 -4.43 -17.16 -37.09
C SER A 19 -5.06 -16.21 -36.08
N ALA A 20 -6.35 -16.33 -35.83
CA ALA A 20 -6.94 -15.74 -34.63
C ALA A 20 -6.08 -16.21 -33.44
N SER A 21 -5.56 -15.27 -32.64
CA SER A 21 -4.93 -15.58 -31.35
C SER A 21 -5.93 -16.41 -30.54
N GLY A 22 -5.55 -17.64 -30.19
CA GLY A 22 -6.42 -18.64 -29.55
C GLY A 22 -6.24 -18.69 -28.03
N LEU A 23 -5.13 -18.17 -27.50
CA LEU A 23 -4.95 -17.93 -26.09
C LEU A 23 -5.97 -16.88 -25.65
N GLU A 24 -6.88 -17.30 -24.80
CA GLU A 24 -7.82 -16.41 -24.13
C GLU A 24 -7.33 -16.19 -22.71
N ALA A 25 -6.80 -15.00 -22.45
CA ALA A 25 -6.44 -14.55 -21.13
C ALA A 25 -7.47 -13.55 -20.59
N ALA A 26 -7.55 -13.45 -19.28
CA ALA A 26 -8.38 -12.49 -18.57
C ALA A 26 -7.62 -12.01 -17.35
N ALA A 27 -7.89 -10.78 -16.91
CA ALA A 27 -7.31 -10.23 -15.70
C ALA A 27 -8.35 -9.53 -14.84
N VAL A 28 -8.20 -9.69 -13.53
CA VAL A 28 -8.92 -8.93 -12.50
C VAL A 28 -7.91 -8.05 -11.79
N ALA A 29 -8.14 -6.74 -11.82
CA ALA A 29 -7.23 -5.77 -11.25
C ALA A 29 -7.67 -5.33 -9.84
N TYR A 30 -6.69 -5.26 -8.96
CA TYR A 30 -6.77 -4.81 -7.57
C TYR A 30 -5.83 -3.62 -7.37
N PRO A 31 -5.87 -2.92 -6.23
CA PRO A 31 -5.10 -1.68 -6.10
C PRO A 31 -3.57 -1.84 -6.12
N SER A 32 -3.04 -3.03 -5.82
CA SER A 32 -1.59 -3.30 -5.88
C SER A 32 -1.25 -4.64 -6.52
N SER A 33 -2.22 -5.24 -7.22
CA SER A 33 -2.04 -6.52 -7.90
C SER A 33 -3.01 -6.71 -9.04
N ALA A 34 -2.68 -7.62 -9.95
CA ALA A 34 -3.61 -8.11 -10.95
C ALA A 34 -3.54 -9.64 -10.98
N ASP A 35 -4.68 -10.30 -10.90
CA ASP A 35 -4.76 -11.75 -11.04
C ASP A 35 -5.08 -12.05 -12.50
N ILE A 36 -4.14 -12.69 -13.18
CA ILE A 36 -4.21 -13.06 -14.59
C ILE A 36 -4.55 -14.54 -14.66
N SER A 37 -5.49 -14.90 -15.52
CA SER A 37 -5.88 -16.29 -15.81
C SER A 37 -5.93 -16.53 -17.31
N TRP A 38 -5.69 -17.75 -17.75
CA TRP A 38 -5.72 -18.08 -19.18
C TRP A 38 -6.12 -19.52 -19.45
N LYS A 39 -6.59 -19.78 -20.68
CA LYS A 39 -6.89 -21.12 -21.17
C LYS A 39 -5.63 -21.89 -21.57
N GLU A 40 -5.72 -23.21 -21.50
CA GLU A 40 -4.67 -24.11 -21.99
C GLU A 40 -4.42 -23.92 -23.49
N VAL A 41 -3.15 -24.05 -23.91
CA VAL A 41 -2.71 -24.03 -25.30
C VAL A 41 -2.01 -25.35 -25.57
N ASP A 42 -2.49 -26.10 -26.57
CA ASP A 42 -1.92 -27.39 -26.93
C ASP A 42 -0.45 -27.26 -27.34
N GLY A 43 0.38 -28.20 -26.89
CA GLY A 43 1.83 -28.17 -27.09
C GLY A 43 2.60 -27.16 -26.23
N ALA A 44 1.93 -26.36 -25.40
CA ALA A 44 2.61 -25.46 -24.47
C ALA A 44 3.32 -26.25 -23.37
N VAL A 45 4.59 -25.95 -23.18
CA VAL A 45 5.42 -26.45 -22.08
C VAL A 45 5.60 -25.35 -21.02
N TRP A 46 5.56 -24.09 -21.45
CA TRP A 46 5.72 -22.93 -20.59
C TRP A 46 4.67 -21.85 -20.88
N TYR A 47 4.37 -21.06 -19.87
CA TYR A 47 3.71 -19.76 -19.99
C TYR A 47 4.61 -18.67 -19.43
N ASP A 48 4.93 -17.69 -20.27
CA ASP A 48 5.65 -16.50 -19.84
C ASP A 48 4.68 -15.34 -19.64
N ILE A 49 4.83 -14.63 -18.52
CA ILE A 49 4.07 -13.42 -18.21
C ILE A 49 4.99 -12.21 -18.31
N TYR A 50 4.52 -11.16 -18.99
CA TYR A 50 5.24 -9.89 -19.13
C TYR A 50 4.38 -8.71 -18.68
N SER A 51 5.03 -7.64 -18.22
CA SER A 51 4.44 -6.30 -18.04
C SER A 51 5.09 -5.35 -19.04
N GLY A 52 4.36 -4.95 -20.08
CA GLY A 52 4.95 -4.33 -21.26
C GLY A 52 5.99 -5.27 -21.88
N GLU A 53 7.24 -4.84 -21.93
CA GLU A 53 8.37 -5.63 -22.44
C GLU A 53 9.12 -6.39 -21.34
N ASP A 54 8.83 -6.10 -20.06
CA ASP A 54 9.55 -6.69 -18.93
C ASP A 54 9.03 -8.08 -18.60
N PHE A 55 9.92 -9.08 -18.64
CA PHE A 55 9.62 -10.45 -18.21
C PHE A 55 9.38 -10.49 -16.70
N ILE A 56 8.22 -11.02 -16.30
CA ILE A 56 7.87 -11.21 -14.88
C ILE A 56 8.23 -12.63 -14.43
N VAL A 57 7.68 -13.65 -15.10
CA VAL A 57 7.77 -15.04 -14.64
C VAL A 57 7.57 -16.02 -15.79
N ARG A 58 8.16 -17.22 -15.62
CA ARG A 58 7.87 -18.42 -16.42
C ARG A 58 7.20 -19.45 -15.52
N LEU A 59 6.10 -20.00 -16.00
CA LEU A 59 5.28 -21.01 -15.34
C LEU A 59 5.23 -22.26 -16.21
N ASP A 60 5.05 -23.42 -15.57
CA ASP A 60 4.90 -24.68 -16.30
C ASP A 60 3.55 -24.79 -17.02
N SER A 61 3.42 -25.82 -17.85
CA SER A 61 2.22 -26.10 -18.64
C SER A 61 0.98 -26.45 -17.82
N THR A 62 1.08 -26.64 -16.49
CA THR A 62 -0.08 -26.91 -15.62
C THR A 62 -0.65 -25.65 -15.00
N SER A 63 0.10 -24.55 -15.02
CA SER A 63 -0.31 -23.26 -14.47
C SER A 63 -1.34 -22.57 -15.36
N ARG A 64 -2.42 -22.06 -14.76
CA ARG A 64 -3.51 -21.34 -15.46
C ARG A 64 -3.81 -19.96 -14.88
N GLU A 65 -3.10 -19.59 -13.83
CA GLU A 65 -3.26 -18.32 -13.15
C GLU A 65 -1.94 -17.81 -12.60
N TYR A 66 -1.83 -16.49 -12.49
CA TYR A 66 -0.71 -15.82 -11.86
C TYR A 66 -1.14 -14.46 -11.29
N SER A 67 -0.76 -14.21 -10.04
CA SER A 67 -0.94 -12.90 -9.42
C SER A 67 0.30 -12.03 -9.60
N VAL A 68 0.21 -11.01 -10.44
CA VAL A 68 1.20 -9.92 -10.47
C VAL A 68 0.99 -9.07 -9.22
N LYS A 69 2.03 -8.87 -8.40
CA LYS A 69 1.99 -8.07 -7.17
C LYS A 69 2.85 -6.82 -7.32
N LYS A 70 2.79 -5.91 -6.34
CA LYS A 70 3.61 -4.68 -6.27
C LYS A 70 3.32 -3.72 -7.44
N LEU A 71 2.05 -3.63 -7.81
CA LEU A 71 1.57 -2.63 -8.76
C LEU A 71 1.22 -1.34 -8.00
N LEU A 72 1.31 -0.21 -8.70
CA LEU A 72 0.82 1.08 -8.21
C LEU A 72 -0.70 1.12 -8.37
N SER A 73 -1.38 1.79 -7.44
CA SER A 73 -2.82 2.04 -7.48
C SER A 73 -3.18 2.98 -8.62
N ASP A 74 -4.41 2.90 -9.13
CA ASP A 74 -4.94 3.78 -10.19
C ASP A 74 -3.98 3.98 -11.39
N THR A 75 -3.31 2.91 -11.81
CA THR A 75 -2.29 2.93 -12.86
C THR A 75 -2.65 1.93 -13.95
N ASP A 76 -2.47 2.35 -15.20
CA ASP A 76 -2.66 1.50 -16.37
C ASP A 76 -1.46 0.57 -16.56
N TYR A 77 -1.74 -0.72 -16.75
CA TYR A 77 -0.77 -1.74 -17.05
C TYR A 77 -1.17 -2.50 -18.31
N SER A 78 -0.16 -2.85 -19.12
CA SER A 78 -0.30 -3.82 -20.19
C SER A 78 0.42 -5.09 -19.79
N PHE A 79 -0.30 -6.21 -19.75
CA PHE A 79 0.27 -7.52 -19.53
C PHE A 79 0.20 -8.36 -20.79
N SER A 80 1.09 -9.34 -20.93
CA SER A 80 0.93 -10.39 -21.92
C SER A 80 1.21 -11.75 -21.33
N VAL A 81 0.52 -12.76 -21.87
CA VAL A 81 0.75 -14.17 -21.61
C VAL A 81 1.21 -14.80 -22.91
N ALA A 82 2.35 -15.48 -22.91
CA ALA A 82 2.88 -16.17 -24.08
C ALA A 82 3.03 -17.66 -23.79
N ALA A 83 2.30 -18.49 -24.52
CA ALA A 83 2.45 -19.94 -24.51
C ALA A 83 3.68 -20.33 -25.33
N ARG A 84 4.54 -21.20 -24.79
CA ARG A 84 5.81 -21.57 -25.44
C ARG A 84 6.08 -23.07 -25.45
N THR A 85 6.78 -23.53 -26.48
CA THR A 85 7.36 -24.89 -26.53
C THR A 85 8.56 -25.05 -25.60
N ALA A 86 9.06 -26.29 -25.45
CA ALA A 86 10.31 -26.58 -24.73
C ALA A 86 11.52 -25.82 -25.29
N ASP A 87 11.55 -25.59 -26.61
CA ASP A 87 12.61 -24.84 -27.32
C ASP A 87 12.36 -23.31 -27.33
N ASN A 88 11.44 -22.83 -26.47
CA ASN A 88 11.14 -21.42 -26.27
C ASN A 88 10.45 -20.72 -27.46
N ILE A 89 9.90 -21.48 -28.41
CA ILE A 89 9.14 -20.93 -29.54
C ILE A 89 7.77 -20.50 -29.03
N THR A 90 7.35 -19.26 -29.33
CA THR A 90 5.99 -18.80 -29.02
C THR A 90 4.99 -19.55 -29.89
N LEU A 91 4.08 -20.28 -29.25
CA LEU A 91 2.95 -20.95 -29.89
C LEU A 91 1.78 -19.99 -30.08
N ASP A 92 1.50 -19.21 -29.04
CA ASP A 92 0.42 -18.23 -29.01
C ASP A 92 0.68 -17.17 -27.95
N ALA A 93 -0.01 -16.04 -28.04
CA ALA A 93 0.05 -14.99 -27.03
C ALA A 93 -1.24 -14.18 -26.98
N ASP A 94 -1.54 -13.63 -25.81
CA ASP A 94 -2.64 -12.70 -25.59
C ASP A 94 -2.16 -11.48 -24.79
N PHE A 95 -2.80 -10.33 -25.03
CA PHE A 95 -2.44 -9.04 -24.46
C PHE A 95 -3.62 -8.46 -23.69
N LEU A 96 -3.36 -8.09 -22.44
CA LEU A 96 -4.35 -7.55 -21.52
C LEU A 96 -4.01 -6.11 -21.21
N SER A 97 -5.02 -5.24 -21.22
CA SER A 97 -4.91 -3.89 -20.70
C SER A 97 -5.80 -3.80 -19.46
N VAL A 98 -5.21 -3.44 -18.33
CA VAL A 98 -5.94 -3.29 -17.07
C VAL A 98 -5.55 -1.99 -16.37
N THR A 99 -6.49 -1.42 -15.64
CA THR A 99 -6.24 -0.32 -14.71
C THR A 99 -6.41 -0.87 -13.31
N THR A 100 -5.38 -0.78 -12.47
CA THR A 100 -5.50 -1.13 -11.04
C THR A 100 -6.54 -0.25 -10.38
N THR A 101 -7.31 -0.81 -9.46
CA THR A 101 -8.31 -0.06 -8.69
C THR A 101 -7.65 0.82 -7.62
N SER A 102 -8.46 1.55 -6.84
CA SER A 102 -7.95 2.49 -5.83
C SER A 102 -8.04 1.96 -4.40
N TRP A 103 -7.01 2.24 -3.60
CA TRP A 103 -7.08 2.11 -2.13
C TRP A 103 -7.93 3.21 -1.47
N ASP A 104 -8.20 4.30 -2.19
CA ASP A 104 -8.90 5.49 -1.67
C ASP A 104 -10.25 5.14 -1.09
N GLY A 105 -10.54 5.65 0.10
CA GLY A 105 -11.83 5.39 0.73
C GLY A 105 -11.78 5.55 2.24
N ILE A 106 -12.92 5.27 2.86
CA ILE A 106 -13.06 5.33 4.31
C ILE A 106 -13.01 3.92 4.85
N TYR A 107 -12.19 3.70 5.87
CA TYR A 107 -11.99 2.43 6.56
C TYR A 107 -12.46 2.59 7.99
N GLU A 108 -13.15 1.58 8.50
CA GLU A 108 -13.74 1.62 9.84
C GLU A 108 -13.43 0.35 10.63
N TRP A 109 -13.07 0.54 11.89
CA TRP A 109 -12.97 -0.51 12.90
C TRP A 109 -13.87 -0.13 14.09
N ASN A 110 -14.59 -1.12 14.60
CA ASN A 110 -15.47 -0.98 15.76
C ASN A 110 -14.96 -1.85 16.91
N ASN A 111 -14.92 -1.27 18.11
CA ASN A 111 -14.59 -2.01 19.31
C ASN A 111 -15.75 -2.94 19.67
N LYS A 112 -15.45 -4.23 19.86
CA LYS A 112 -16.43 -5.27 20.23
C LYS A 112 -16.37 -5.60 21.73
N THR A 113 -15.55 -4.89 22.49
CA THR A 113 -15.25 -5.17 23.90
C THR A 113 -15.52 -3.97 24.80
N ALA A 114 -15.43 -4.19 26.12
CA ALA A 114 -15.51 -3.12 27.11
C ALA A 114 -14.17 -2.39 27.33
N ASP A 115 -13.05 -2.92 26.82
CA ASP A 115 -11.76 -2.26 26.91
C ASP A 115 -11.62 -1.28 25.75
N ASP A 116 -11.86 0.01 25.99
CA ASP A 116 -11.95 1.06 24.98
C ASP A 116 -10.96 2.22 25.22
N ASN A 117 -9.90 1.94 25.97
CA ASN A 117 -8.94 2.94 26.44
C ASN A 117 -9.62 4.14 27.14
N LYS A 118 -10.57 3.87 28.05
CA LYS A 118 -11.31 4.89 28.80
C LYS A 118 -12.15 5.79 27.88
N GLY A 119 -12.85 5.17 26.94
CA GLY A 119 -13.73 5.81 25.97
C GLY A 119 -13.02 6.44 24.76
N LYS A 120 -11.69 6.36 24.67
CA LYS A 120 -10.92 7.00 23.59
C LYS A 120 -10.93 6.20 22.28
N VAL A 121 -11.13 4.89 22.36
CA VAL A 121 -11.01 3.94 21.23
C VAL A 121 -12.25 3.05 21.18
N THR A 122 -13.42 3.67 21.06
CA THR A 122 -14.71 2.99 20.82
C THR A 122 -14.90 2.62 19.34
N ASN A 123 -14.35 3.46 18.45
CA ASN A 123 -14.30 3.27 17.01
C ASN A 123 -13.03 3.95 16.45
N ILE A 124 -12.55 3.45 15.33
CA ILE A 124 -11.51 4.09 14.53
C ILE A 124 -12.03 4.21 13.11
N LYS A 125 -12.12 5.44 12.61
CA LYS A 125 -12.45 5.73 11.23
C LYS A 125 -11.29 6.47 10.59
N MET A 126 -10.83 5.97 9.45
CA MET A 126 -9.71 6.55 8.71
C MET A 126 -10.07 6.72 7.24
N ARG A 127 -9.56 7.77 6.62
CA ARG A 127 -9.65 8.01 5.18
C ARG A 127 -8.28 7.84 4.57
N VAL A 128 -8.22 7.05 3.51
CA VAL A 128 -7.03 6.81 2.69
C VAL A 128 -7.16 7.63 1.42
N GLU A 129 -6.09 8.32 1.05
CA GLU A 129 -5.95 9.03 -0.23
C GLU A 129 -4.61 8.69 -0.87
N THR A 130 -4.65 8.27 -2.12
CA THR A 130 -3.49 8.06 -2.97
C THR A 130 -2.90 9.43 -3.33
N ALA A 131 -1.59 9.56 -3.16
CA ALA A 131 -0.84 10.75 -3.44
C ALA A 131 0.47 10.42 -4.16
N TYR A 132 1.11 11.43 -4.72
CA TYR A 132 2.39 11.29 -5.40
C TYR A 132 3.38 12.34 -4.88
N ALA A 133 4.61 11.92 -4.63
CA ALA A 133 5.71 12.81 -4.32
C ALA A 133 6.91 12.45 -5.22
N PRO A 134 7.54 13.41 -5.93
CA PRO A 134 8.63 13.13 -6.86
C PRO A 134 9.80 12.32 -6.27
N GLN A 135 10.02 12.42 -4.96
CA GLN A 135 11.13 11.79 -4.25
C GLN A 135 10.90 10.31 -3.96
N ILE A 136 9.64 9.88 -3.82
CA ILE A 136 9.28 8.55 -3.33
C ILE A 136 8.25 7.81 -4.21
N GLY A 137 7.69 8.49 -5.22
CA GLY A 137 6.63 7.94 -6.06
C GLY A 137 5.25 8.04 -5.41
N GLN A 138 4.39 7.07 -5.73
CA GLN A 138 3.05 6.98 -5.17
C GLN A 138 3.11 6.54 -3.69
N TYR A 139 2.27 7.13 -2.85
CA TYR A 139 2.12 6.79 -1.44
C TYR A 139 0.69 7.07 -0.98
N HIS A 140 0.37 6.71 0.26
CA HIS A 140 -0.95 6.93 0.84
C HIS A 140 -0.90 7.98 1.94
N LYS A 141 -1.80 8.96 1.88
CA LYS A 141 -2.13 9.83 3.02
C LYS A 141 -3.20 9.14 3.85
N ILE A 142 -3.01 9.14 5.16
CA ILE A 142 -3.95 8.57 6.11
C ILE A 142 -4.47 9.70 6.99
N TYR A 143 -5.78 9.89 6.99
CA TYR A 143 -6.48 10.81 7.86
C TYR A 143 -7.31 10.02 8.86
N MET A 144 -7.33 10.40 10.13
CA MET A 144 -8.20 9.80 11.14
C MET A 144 -9.25 10.80 11.59
N TYR A 145 -10.50 10.36 11.64
CA TYR A 145 -11.61 11.16 12.11
C TYR A 145 -11.54 11.32 13.63
N ASN A 146 -11.71 12.55 14.10
CA ASN A 146 -11.97 12.84 15.50
C ASN A 146 -13.45 12.66 15.84
N ASP A 147 -13.79 12.77 17.12
CA ASP A 147 -15.16 12.54 17.61
C ASP A 147 -16.15 13.60 17.13
N SER A 148 -15.68 14.72 16.57
CA SER A 148 -16.50 15.75 15.92
C SER A 148 -16.71 15.51 14.41
N GLY A 149 -16.18 14.41 13.86
CA GLY A 149 -16.25 14.09 12.44
C GLY A 149 -15.27 14.87 11.55
N LYS A 150 -14.35 15.64 12.13
CA LYS A 150 -13.25 16.28 11.38
C LYS A 150 -12.09 15.30 11.28
N ASP A 151 -11.49 15.17 10.10
CA ASP A 151 -10.32 14.35 9.92
C ASP A 151 -9.01 15.11 10.17
N ILE A 152 -8.00 14.37 10.63
CA ILE A 152 -6.65 14.86 10.93
C ILE A 152 -5.68 13.93 10.23
N GLN A 153 -4.80 14.48 9.40
CA GLN A 153 -3.77 13.70 8.71
C GLN A 153 -2.79 13.13 9.74
N ILE A 154 -2.75 11.81 9.89
CA ILE A 154 -1.84 11.10 10.80
C ILE A 154 -0.66 10.46 10.06
N PHE A 155 -0.73 10.37 8.73
CA PHE A 155 0.39 9.98 7.90
C PHE A 155 0.32 10.62 6.50
N PRO A 156 1.45 11.06 5.92
CA PRO A 156 2.70 11.34 6.64
C PRO A 156 2.52 12.54 7.58
N LEU A 157 3.35 12.67 8.62
CA LEU A 157 3.28 13.82 9.54
C LEU A 157 3.88 15.11 8.93
N TYR A 158 4.80 14.95 7.98
CA TYR A 158 5.45 16.01 7.23
C TYR A 158 5.39 15.69 5.74
N ASP A 159 5.53 16.71 4.89
CA ASP A 159 5.79 16.50 3.47
C ASP A 159 7.19 15.87 3.31
N PHE A 160 7.39 14.98 2.34
CA PHE A 160 8.69 14.34 2.07
C PHE A 160 9.76 15.32 1.58
N SER A 161 9.34 16.51 1.17
CA SER A 161 10.24 17.62 0.83
C SER A 161 10.59 18.53 2.02
N ASP A 162 9.96 18.33 3.20
CA ASP A 162 10.18 19.16 4.38
C ASP A 162 11.49 18.77 5.09
N SER A 163 12.47 19.66 5.06
CA SER A 163 13.75 19.49 5.74
C SER A 163 13.66 19.51 7.26
N SER A 164 12.50 19.90 7.81
CA SER A 164 12.22 19.85 9.26
C SER A 164 11.93 18.42 9.74
N SER A 165 11.75 17.47 8.82
CA SER A 165 11.64 16.05 9.17
C SER A 165 12.94 15.57 9.84
N GLY A 166 12.84 15.08 11.08
CA GLY A 166 13.99 14.68 11.90
C GLY A 166 14.35 15.64 13.03
N GLU A 167 13.83 16.87 13.02
CA GLU A 167 14.03 17.82 14.11
C GLU A 167 13.14 17.50 15.32
N TRP A 168 13.65 17.79 16.51
CA TRP A 168 12.85 17.69 17.73
C TRP A 168 11.82 18.82 17.78
N VAL A 169 10.57 18.44 17.96
CA VAL A 169 9.43 19.35 18.05
C VAL A 169 8.84 19.28 19.45
N ASP A 170 8.62 20.46 20.05
CA ASP A 170 7.95 20.57 21.34
C ASP A 170 6.56 19.92 21.30
N TYR A 171 6.22 19.18 22.35
CA TYR A 171 4.93 18.48 22.46
C TYR A 171 3.75 19.42 22.25
N ASN A 172 3.83 20.67 22.74
CA ASN A 172 2.78 21.68 22.64
C ASN A 172 2.84 22.54 21.35
N SER A 173 3.69 22.18 20.39
CA SER A 173 3.82 22.91 19.13
C SER A 173 2.47 23.01 18.39
N LYS A 174 2.15 24.19 17.86
CA LYS A 174 0.89 24.44 17.15
C LYS A 174 0.96 24.13 15.65
N THR A 175 2.03 23.49 15.19
CA THR A 175 2.15 23.03 13.80
C THR A 175 1.11 21.94 13.49
N ALA A 176 0.79 21.75 12.21
CA ALA A 176 -0.08 20.67 11.76
C ALA A 176 0.45 19.30 12.24
N ALA A 177 1.75 19.04 12.02
CA ALA A 177 2.42 17.83 12.46
C ALA A 177 2.34 17.63 13.99
N GLY A 178 2.54 18.70 14.77
CA GLY A 178 2.38 18.68 16.23
C GLY A 178 0.97 18.35 16.68
N ASN A 179 -0.04 18.87 15.97
CA ASN A 179 -1.44 18.54 16.24
C ASN A 179 -1.75 17.07 15.91
N SER A 180 -1.28 16.58 14.77
CA SER A 180 -1.44 15.18 14.34
C SER A 180 -0.78 14.20 15.31
N TYR A 181 0.46 14.47 15.73
CA TYR A 181 1.15 13.66 16.72
C TYR A 181 0.40 13.63 18.05
N ARG A 182 -0.01 14.80 18.59
CA ARG A 182 -0.78 14.85 19.85
C ARG A 182 -2.12 14.15 19.76
N PHE A 183 -2.81 14.24 18.62
CA PHE A 183 -4.07 13.56 18.41
C PHE A 183 -3.89 12.04 18.45
N ASN A 184 -2.93 11.51 17.68
CA ASN A 184 -2.63 10.07 17.66
C ASN A 184 -2.18 9.58 19.04
N ALA A 185 -1.18 10.25 19.64
CA ALA A 185 -0.68 9.91 20.96
C ALA A 185 -1.77 10.00 22.02
N GLY A 186 -2.61 11.04 22.01
CA GLY A 186 -3.71 11.21 22.96
C GLY A 186 -4.74 10.08 22.91
N ARG A 187 -4.93 9.47 21.73
CA ARG A 187 -5.90 8.40 21.47
C ARG A 187 -5.36 7.01 21.83
N PHE A 188 -4.10 6.70 21.50
CA PHE A 188 -3.53 5.34 21.69
C PHE A 188 -2.53 5.20 22.83
N ASN A 189 -1.99 6.30 23.37
CA ASN A 189 -1.17 6.24 24.58
C ASN A 189 -2.07 6.01 25.80
N ALA A 190 -1.85 4.92 26.50
CA ALA A 190 -2.52 4.55 27.75
C ALA A 190 -1.73 4.97 29.00
N SER A 191 -0.48 5.43 28.86
CA SER A 191 0.30 5.97 29.99
C SER A 191 -0.24 7.30 30.51
N ILE A 192 0.17 7.65 31.72
CA ILE A 192 -0.10 8.94 32.36
C ILE A 192 0.93 10.03 32.02
N PHE A 193 1.98 9.69 31.26
CA PHE A 193 3.10 10.60 31.04
C PHE A 193 2.89 11.43 29.79
N THR A 194 3.02 12.75 29.96
CA THR A 194 3.00 13.70 28.84
C THR A 194 4.42 13.85 28.26
N PRO A 195 4.61 13.62 26.95
CA PRO A 195 5.88 13.91 26.31
C PRO A 195 6.30 15.37 26.43
N SER A 196 7.61 15.63 26.45
CA SER A 196 8.16 16.99 26.32
C SER A 196 8.36 17.38 24.86
N LYS A 197 8.86 16.44 24.05
CA LYS A 197 9.17 16.64 22.63
C LYS A 197 9.12 15.32 21.87
N TRP A 198 9.02 15.39 20.55
CA TRP A 198 8.98 14.24 19.66
C TRP A 198 9.68 14.57 18.33
N ARG A 199 10.01 13.55 17.53
CA ARG A 199 10.49 13.71 16.15
C ARG A 199 10.18 12.47 15.32
N VAL A 200 10.09 12.66 14.00
CA VAL A 200 10.11 11.55 13.04
C VAL A 200 11.56 11.12 12.85
N ASP A 201 11.90 9.88 13.20
CA ASP A 201 13.23 9.31 12.98
C ASP A 201 13.38 8.83 11.54
N LYS A 202 12.40 8.06 11.06
CA LYS A 202 12.34 7.61 9.66
C LYS A 202 10.91 7.29 9.24
N VAL A 203 10.69 7.30 7.93
CA VAL A 203 9.45 6.84 7.29
C VAL A 203 9.81 5.73 6.30
N MET A 204 9.02 4.67 6.28
CA MET A 204 9.11 3.59 5.29
C MET A 204 7.80 3.53 4.51
N ILE A 205 7.89 3.44 3.19
CA ILE A 205 6.74 3.38 2.29
C ILE A 205 6.98 2.26 1.30
N ASP A 206 5.93 1.51 1.04
CA ASP A 206 5.83 0.47 0.02
C ASP A 206 4.46 0.61 -0.68
N TYR A 207 4.17 -0.22 -1.69
CA TYR A 207 2.95 -0.15 -2.51
C TYR A 207 1.65 -0.15 -1.69
N ASP A 208 1.61 -0.99 -0.66
CA ASP A 208 0.43 -1.25 0.18
C ASP A 208 0.70 -0.96 1.67
N SER A 209 1.87 -0.43 2.02
CA SER A 209 2.22 -0.23 3.42
C SER A 209 3.02 1.03 3.68
N SER A 210 2.90 1.53 4.90
CA SER A 210 3.54 2.76 5.34
C SER A 210 3.83 2.66 6.83
N SER A 211 4.99 3.14 7.26
CA SER A 211 5.37 3.18 8.68
C SER A 211 6.10 4.45 9.03
N ALA A 212 5.74 5.05 10.16
CA ALA A 212 6.45 6.18 10.75
C ALA A 212 7.11 5.76 12.07
N TYR A 213 8.43 5.91 12.14
CA TYR A 213 9.21 5.70 13.34
C TYR A 213 9.33 7.03 14.05
N ILE A 214 8.80 7.09 15.26
CA ILE A 214 8.72 8.30 16.06
C ILE A 214 9.55 8.11 17.32
N GLN A 215 10.39 9.11 17.59
CA GLN A 215 11.08 9.23 18.87
C GLN A 215 10.35 10.23 19.74
N THR A 216 10.10 9.81 20.98
CA THR A 216 9.36 10.59 21.96
C THR A 216 10.21 10.75 23.21
N SER A 217 10.37 11.98 23.70
CA SER A 217 11.04 12.23 24.98
C SER A 217 10.02 12.47 26.08
N ALA A 218 10.16 11.74 27.18
CA ALA A 218 9.39 11.94 28.40
C ALA A 218 10.22 11.50 29.62
N LEU A 219 10.08 12.20 30.75
CA LEU A 219 10.80 11.89 32.00
C LEU A 219 12.35 11.81 31.85
N GLY A 220 12.92 12.57 30.93
CA GLY A 220 14.37 12.52 30.64
C GLY A 220 14.83 11.30 29.86
N LEU A 221 13.91 10.43 29.42
CA LEU A 221 14.19 9.28 28.55
C LEU A 221 13.73 9.56 27.11
N VAL A 222 14.21 8.73 26.18
CA VAL A 222 13.76 8.67 24.79
C VAL A 222 13.17 7.30 24.52
N PHE A 223 12.03 7.31 23.83
CA PHE A 223 11.20 6.15 23.54
C PHE A 223 10.96 6.06 22.04
N ASP A 224 11.13 4.88 21.47
CA ASP A 224 10.84 4.63 20.07
C ASP A 224 9.46 4.00 19.93
N THR A 225 8.65 4.54 19.05
CA THR A 225 7.38 3.97 18.62
C THR A 225 7.32 3.87 17.12
N VAL A 226 6.66 2.83 16.61
CA VAL A 226 6.38 2.67 15.19
C VAL A 226 4.89 2.65 14.99
N THR A 227 4.37 3.54 14.15
CA THR A 227 2.99 3.45 13.68
C THR A 227 3.00 2.91 12.27
N SER A 228 2.29 1.80 12.05
CA SER A 228 2.25 1.08 10.78
C SER A 228 0.83 1.01 10.23
N TYR A 229 0.74 1.16 8.91
CA TYR A 229 -0.47 1.03 8.11
C TYR A 229 -0.19 0.01 7.01
N LYS A 230 -1.03 -1.00 6.86
CA LYS A 230 -0.96 -1.96 5.76
C LYS A 230 -2.32 -2.16 5.15
N LEU A 231 -2.45 -1.86 3.86
CA LEU A 231 -3.62 -2.08 3.04
C LEU A 231 -3.56 -3.48 2.45
N PHE A 232 -4.68 -4.19 2.44
CA PHE A 232 -4.75 -5.54 1.89
C PHE A 232 -6.19 -5.90 1.52
N ILE A 233 -6.34 -6.99 0.76
CA ILE A 233 -7.64 -7.58 0.47
C ILE A 233 -7.74 -8.90 1.24
N GLU A 234 -8.84 -9.07 1.95
CA GLU A 234 -9.19 -10.32 2.62
C GLU A 234 -10.67 -10.59 2.39
N GLU A 235 -10.98 -11.79 1.90
CA GLU A 235 -12.35 -12.22 1.55
C GLU A 235 -13.07 -11.23 0.61
N GLY A 236 -12.33 -10.68 -0.36
CA GLY A 236 -12.84 -9.72 -1.34
C GLY A 236 -13.10 -8.31 -0.79
N LYS A 237 -12.81 -8.06 0.49
CA LYS A 237 -12.96 -6.75 1.12
C LYS A 237 -11.62 -6.05 1.23
N MET A 238 -11.59 -4.76 0.91
CA MET A 238 -10.44 -3.89 1.19
C MET A 238 -10.37 -3.63 2.68
N LYS A 239 -9.19 -3.89 3.26
CA LYS A 239 -8.91 -3.73 4.68
C LYS A 239 -7.63 -2.94 4.90
N MET A 240 -7.53 -2.34 6.08
CA MET A 240 -6.33 -1.69 6.57
C MET A 240 -6.00 -2.23 7.96
N SER A 241 -4.80 -2.75 8.12
CA SER A 241 -4.19 -3.01 9.42
C SER A 241 -3.53 -1.73 9.90
N PHE A 242 -3.87 -1.31 11.12
CA PHE A 242 -3.27 -0.19 11.81
C PHE A 242 -2.71 -0.67 13.15
N ALA A 243 -1.44 -0.40 13.41
CA ALA A 243 -0.81 -0.74 14.69
C ALA A 243 0.12 0.38 15.15
N THR A 244 0.23 0.53 16.47
CA THR A 244 1.33 1.29 17.07
C THR A 244 2.08 0.39 18.04
N GLU A 245 3.37 0.24 17.81
CA GLU A 245 4.27 -0.57 18.61
C GLU A 245 5.30 0.34 19.30
N GLY A 246 5.81 -0.08 20.45
CA GLY A 246 6.80 0.66 21.22
C GLY A 246 7.89 -0.27 21.73
N SER A 247 9.13 0.20 21.76
CA SER A 247 10.25 -0.57 22.29
C SER A 247 10.25 -0.57 23.83
N GLY A 248 10.72 -1.67 24.43
CA GLY A 248 10.89 -1.79 25.88
C GLY A 248 9.58 -1.57 26.67
N ILE A 249 9.63 -0.71 27.68
CA ILE A 249 8.51 -0.45 28.60
C ILE A 249 7.33 0.23 27.87
N VAL A 250 7.59 0.92 26.76
CA VAL A 250 6.58 1.67 25.99
C VAL A 250 5.54 0.74 25.38
N GLY A 251 5.93 -0.47 24.99
CA GLY A 251 5.02 -1.45 24.40
C GLY A 251 3.87 -1.86 25.33
N GLY A 252 4.06 -1.74 26.66
CA GLY A 252 3.02 -1.99 27.67
C GLY A 252 2.09 -0.79 27.94
N PHE A 253 2.40 0.38 27.36
CA PHE A 253 1.63 1.61 27.53
C PHE A 253 0.86 2.03 26.27
N LEU A 254 0.91 1.23 25.21
CA LEU A 254 0.14 1.47 24.00
C LEU A 254 -1.12 0.63 24.04
N PHE A 255 -2.25 1.28 23.77
CA PHE A 255 -3.51 0.59 23.61
C PHE A 255 -3.49 -0.23 22.32
N ARG A 256 -3.73 -1.53 22.46
CA ARG A 256 -3.74 -2.51 21.36
C ARG A 256 -5.18 -2.88 21.02
N ASN A 257 -5.38 -3.52 19.88
CA ASN A 257 -6.69 -4.00 19.50
C ASN A 257 -7.21 -5.01 20.55
N PRO A 258 -8.35 -4.73 21.22
CA PRO A 258 -8.92 -5.65 22.19
C PRO A 258 -9.80 -6.73 21.54
N ASN A 259 -10.13 -6.62 20.25
CA ASN A 259 -11.05 -7.54 19.60
C ASN A 259 -10.46 -8.96 19.53
N PRO A 260 -11.24 -10.00 19.90
CA PRO A 260 -10.75 -11.37 19.93
C PRO A 260 -10.43 -11.87 18.51
N GLY A 261 -9.26 -12.49 18.36
CA GLY A 261 -8.83 -13.12 17.09
C GLY A 261 -8.20 -12.17 16.07
N GLU A 262 -8.11 -10.87 16.34
CA GLU A 262 -7.55 -9.86 15.41
C GLU A 262 -6.07 -9.52 15.71
N GLY A 263 -5.46 -10.14 16.72
CA GLY A 263 -4.10 -9.82 17.18
C GLY A 263 -4.02 -8.41 17.78
N ASP A 264 -2.82 -7.83 17.77
CA ASP A 264 -2.57 -6.50 18.37
C ASP A 264 -2.94 -5.32 17.46
N ALA A 265 -3.13 -5.56 16.16
CA ALA A 265 -3.42 -4.55 15.17
C ALA A 265 -4.93 -4.35 14.99
N PHE A 266 -5.34 -3.11 14.77
CA PHE A 266 -6.72 -2.77 14.41
C PHE A 266 -6.97 -3.10 12.95
N ILE A 267 -7.96 -3.94 12.67
CA ILE A 267 -8.31 -4.34 11.30
C ILE A 267 -9.54 -3.55 10.84
N LEU A 268 -9.30 -2.44 10.15
CA LEU A 268 -10.34 -1.59 9.60
C LEU A 268 -10.81 -2.16 8.25
N THR A 269 -12.12 -2.15 8.00
CA THR A 269 -12.70 -2.55 6.70
C THR A 269 -13.18 -1.32 5.96
N ARG A 270 -12.93 -1.24 4.65
CA ARG A 270 -13.44 -0.16 3.81
C ARG A 270 -14.97 -0.18 3.82
N ILE A 271 -15.58 0.97 4.10
CA ILE A 271 -17.02 1.20 3.99
C ILE A 271 -17.33 1.83 2.64
N GLU A 272 -18.53 1.54 2.13
CA GLU A 272 -19.06 2.13 0.88
C GLU A 272 -19.31 3.64 1.02
#